data_AF-A0A7S1XDC9-F1
#
_entry.id   AF-A0A7S1XDC9-F1
#
_cell.length_a   1.000
_cell.length_b   1.000
_cell.length_c   1.000
_cell.angle_alpha   90.00
_cell.angle_beta   90.00
_cell.angle_gamma   90.00
#
_symmetry.space_group_name_H-M   'P 1'
#
loop_
_entity.id
_entity.type
_entity.pdbx_description
1 polymer ?
#
loop_
_entity_poly.entity_id
_entity_poly.type
_entity_poly.pdbx_seq_one_letter_code
_entity_poly.pdbx_strand_id
1 'polypeptide(L)'
;MSSGRETRAGNRRRIRFKTTMHNCIALRVMQQRGWQEVEEDYDWELFWSDVHSIGVFSEFSHSKLQESQKLNHFPRHVELTRKDLMVKNMKRASRALEKEGRSAEMDFFPKTYILPSDYGLFREEFNRVGGVW
;
A
#
# COMPACT_ATOMS: atom_id res chain seq x y z
N MET A 1 18.77 23.84 -39.66
CA MET A 1 18.58 22.37 -39.67
C MET A 1 18.36 21.90 -38.24
N SER A 2 17.11 21.84 -37.77
CA SER A 2 16.77 21.20 -36.50
C SER A 2 15.81 20.06 -36.79
N SER A 3 16.34 18.84 -36.91
CA SER A 3 15.51 17.65 -37.07
C SER A 3 14.76 17.41 -35.75
N GLY A 4 13.45 17.67 -35.76
CA GLY A 4 12.56 17.24 -34.70
C GLY A 4 12.65 15.72 -34.55
N ARG A 5 12.88 15.24 -33.33
CA ARG A 5 12.72 13.83 -33.00
C ARG A 5 11.24 13.49 -33.08
N GLU A 6 10.81 12.99 -34.23
CA GLU A 6 9.53 12.33 -34.41
C GLU A 6 9.55 11.04 -33.59
N THR A 7 9.05 11.10 -32.35
CA THR A 7 8.85 9.89 -31.54
C THR A 7 7.69 9.13 -32.16
N ARG A 8 7.99 7.96 -32.73
CA ARG A 8 7.04 6.92 -33.16
C ARG A 8 5.95 6.70 -32.12
N ALA A 9 4.84 7.42 -32.23
CA ALA A 9 3.62 7.14 -31.49
C ALA A 9 2.88 6.04 -32.24
N GLY A 10 3.38 4.81 -32.15
CA GLY A 10 2.56 3.64 -32.47
C GLY A 10 1.26 3.76 -31.65
N ASN A 11 0.13 3.59 -32.33
CA ASN A 11 -1.24 3.79 -31.85
C ASN A 11 -1.41 3.36 -30.37
N ARG A 12 -1.10 4.27 -29.44
CA ARG A 12 -1.11 3.99 -28.01
C ARG A 12 -2.57 4.12 -27.58
N ARG A 13 -3.21 2.97 -27.39
CA ARG A 13 -4.57 2.88 -26.82
C ARG A 13 -4.70 3.86 -25.66
N ARG A 14 -5.69 4.74 -25.74
CA ARG A 14 -6.00 5.73 -24.72
C ARG A 14 -6.57 5.00 -23.50
N ILE A 15 -5.84 5.00 -22.40
CA ILE A 15 -6.26 4.32 -21.16
C ILE A 15 -7.37 5.13 -20.51
N ARG A 16 -8.43 4.44 -20.07
CA ARG A 16 -9.50 5.03 -19.24
C ARG A 16 -9.17 4.87 -17.77
N PHE A 17 -9.16 5.96 -17.02
CA PHE A 17 -8.86 5.95 -15.60
C PHE A 17 -9.96 6.62 -14.77
N LYS A 18 -10.12 6.14 -13.55
CA LYS A 18 -10.96 6.75 -12.51
C LYS A 18 -10.06 7.21 -11.38
N THR A 19 -10.40 8.29 -10.68
CA THR A 19 -9.66 8.69 -9.48
C THR A 19 -10.58 9.31 -8.42
N THR A 20 -10.21 9.14 -7.14
CA THR A 20 -10.81 9.90 -6.03
C THR A 20 -9.95 11.09 -5.61
N MET A 21 -8.81 11.30 -6.26
CA MET A 21 -7.76 12.22 -5.82
C MET A 21 -7.48 13.32 -6.86
N HIS A 22 -8.36 14.31 -6.95
CA HIS A 22 -8.26 15.33 -8.02
C HIS A 22 -7.14 16.38 -7.84
N ASN A 23 -6.48 16.41 -6.67
CA ASN A 23 -5.37 17.33 -6.39
C ASN A 23 -4.00 16.63 -6.29
N CYS A 24 -3.84 15.48 -6.95
CA CYS A 24 -2.59 14.73 -6.89
C CYS A 24 -1.75 14.83 -8.18
N ILE A 25 -0.43 14.63 -8.05
CA ILE A 25 0.50 14.57 -9.19
C ILE A 25 0.12 13.42 -10.15
N ALA A 26 -0.43 12.33 -9.62
CA ALA A 26 -0.84 11.19 -10.43
C ALA A 26 -1.90 11.60 -11.47
N LEU A 27 -2.90 12.42 -11.11
CA LEU A 27 -3.87 12.96 -12.05
C LEU A 27 -3.18 13.74 -13.19
N ARG A 28 -2.29 14.67 -12.84
CA ARG A 28 -1.55 15.49 -13.82
C ARG A 28 -0.74 14.62 -14.79
N VAL A 29 -0.09 13.58 -14.28
CA VAL A 29 0.69 12.64 -15.10
C VAL A 29 -0.22 11.85 -16.04
N MET A 30 -1.38 11.39 -15.59
CA MET A 30 -2.34 10.66 -16.43
C MET A 30 -2.90 11.55 -17.54
N GLN A 31 -3.26 12.79 -17.22
CA GLN A 31 -3.71 13.79 -18.20
C GLN A 31 -2.63 14.12 -19.23
N GLN A 32 -1.37 14.30 -18.81
CA GLN A 32 -0.24 14.54 -19.72
C GLN A 32 0.06 13.36 -20.65
N ARG A 33 -0.26 12.13 -20.22
CA ARG A 33 -0.16 10.92 -21.05
C ARG A 33 -1.33 10.77 -22.03
N GLY A 34 -2.27 11.72 -22.03
CA GLY A 34 -3.47 11.71 -22.86
C GLY A 34 -4.53 10.73 -22.38
N TRP A 35 -4.45 10.18 -21.17
CA TRP A 35 -5.45 9.25 -20.64
C TRP A 35 -6.79 9.96 -20.42
N GLN A 36 -7.88 9.19 -20.44
CA GLN A 36 -9.24 9.73 -20.30
C GLN A 36 -9.77 9.44 -18.90
N GLU A 37 -10.17 10.50 -18.19
CA GLU A 37 -10.88 10.36 -16.93
C GLU A 37 -12.34 9.94 -17.20
N VAL A 38 -12.82 8.95 -16.46
CA VAL A 38 -14.20 8.46 -16.56
C VAL A 38 -14.86 8.45 -15.19
N GLU A 39 -16.15 8.81 -15.16
CA GLU A 39 -16.96 8.81 -13.93
C GLU A 39 -17.79 7.52 -13.81
N GLU A 40 -18.06 6.82 -14.92
CA GLU A 40 -18.85 5.58 -14.94
C GLU A 40 -18.22 4.45 -14.12
N ASP A 41 -19.02 3.73 -13.35
CA ASP A 41 -18.55 2.76 -12.35
C ASP A 41 -17.88 1.51 -12.92
N TYR A 42 -18.11 1.19 -14.20
CA TYR A 42 -17.69 -0.09 -14.79
C TYR A 42 -16.78 0.02 -16.03
N ASP A 43 -16.68 1.18 -16.69
CA ASP A 43 -15.90 1.34 -17.93
C ASP A 43 -14.52 1.98 -17.73
N TRP A 44 -13.73 1.44 -16.79
CA TRP A 44 -12.37 1.92 -16.50
C TRP A 44 -11.34 0.78 -16.58
N GLU A 45 -10.08 1.14 -16.79
CA GLU A 45 -8.94 0.21 -16.83
C GLU A 45 -7.99 0.41 -15.63
N LEU A 46 -7.87 1.65 -15.15
CA LEU A 46 -7.11 1.97 -13.93
C LEU A 46 -7.98 2.77 -12.97
N PHE A 47 -8.08 2.34 -11.72
CA PHE A 47 -8.65 3.16 -10.67
C PHE A 47 -7.56 3.54 -9.66
N TRP A 48 -7.29 4.86 -9.60
CA TRP A 48 -6.32 5.46 -8.71
C TRP A 48 -7.00 6.13 -7.53
N SER A 49 -6.98 5.47 -6.38
CA SER A 49 -7.72 5.91 -5.20
C SER A 49 -6.84 6.05 -3.97
N ASP A 50 -7.37 6.80 -3.01
CA ASP A 50 -6.84 6.81 -1.65
C ASP A 50 -7.20 5.51 -0.90
N VAL A 51 -6.51 5.27 0.22
CA VAL A 51 -6.67 4.05 1.01
C VAL A 51 -8.05 3.92 1.67
N HIS A 52 -8.72 5.04 1.98
CA HIS A 52 -10.03 5.05 2.64
C HIS A 52 -11.14 4.67 1.65
N SER A 53 -11.03 5.18 0.42
CA SER A 53 -11.91 4.84 -0.69
C SER A 53 -11.96 3.33 -0.88
N ILE A 54 -10.82 2.64 -0.84
CA ILE A 54 -10.78 1.17 -1.03
C ILE A 54 -11.46 0.39 0.09
N GLY A 55 -11.42 0.90 1.33
CA GLY A 55 -12.13 0.29 2.45
C GLY A 55 -13.65 0.42 2.34
N VAL A 56 -14.13 1.54 1.81
CA VAL A 56 -15.56 1.79 1.52
C VAL A 56 -16.02 0.99 0.30
N PHE A 57 -15.15 0.86 -0.69
CA PHE A 57 -15.30 0.01 -1.87
C PHE A 57 -15.06 -1.47 -1.57
N SER A 58 -15.46 -1.96 -0.38
CA SER A 58 -15.42 -3.38 -0.02
C SER A 58 -16.22 -4.28 -0.97
N GLU A 59 -17.07 -3.70 -1.83
CA GLU A 59 -17.65 -4.39 -2.98
C GLU A 59 -16.57 -4.96 -3.93
N PHE A 60 -15.43 -4.28 -4.09
CA PHE A 60 -14.26 -4.76 -4.84
C PHE A 60 -13.37 -5.71 -4.02
N SER A 61 -13.60 -5.86 -2.71
CA SER A 61 -12.89 -6.84 -1.86
C SER A 61 -13.20 -8.28 -2.30
N HIS A 62 -14.36 -8.51 -2.94
CA HIS A 62 -14.79 -9.85 -3.35
C HIS A 62 -15.48 -9.92 -4.73
N SER A 63 -15.93 -8.80 -5.31
CA SER A 63 -16.57 -8.77 -6.63
C SER A 63 -15.55 -8.49 -7.73
N LYS A 64 -15.04 -9.59 -8.32
CA LYS A 64 -14.31 -9.73 -9.59
C LYS A 64 -14.02 -8.42 -10.34
N LEU A 65 -12.85 -7.83 -10.09
CA LEU A 65 -12.22 -6.96 -11.08
C LEU A 65 -12.14 -7.72 -12.41
N GLN A 66 -12.43 -7.02 -13.51
CA GLN A 66 -12.16 -7.55 -14.84
C GLN A 66 -10.64 -7.72 -15.02
N GLU A 67 -10.22 -8.63 -15.90
CA GLU A 67 -8.79 -8.87 -16.17
C GLU A 67 -8.05 -7.60 -16.64
N SER A 68 -8.77 -6.70 -17.31
CA SER A 68 -8.26 -5.40 -17.76
C SER A 68 -8.19 -4.33 -16.67
N GLN A 69 -8.87 -4.52 -15.53
CA GLN A 69 -9.00 -3.55 -14.47
C GLN A 69 -7.86 -3.66 -13.46
N LYS A 70 -7.26 -2.51 -13.13
CA LYS A 70 -6.16 -2.41 -12.17
C LYS A 70 -6.44 -1.38 -11.09
N LEU A 71 -6.04 -1.72 -9.87
CA LEU A 71 -6.08 -0.85 -8.70
C LEU A 71 -4.66 -0.56 -8.23
N ASN A 72 -4.45 0.61 -7.63
CA ASN A 72 -3.16 1.02 -7.07
C ASN A 72 -2.89 0.47 -5.66
N HIS A 73 -3.79 -0.33 -5.08
CA HIS A 73 -3.62 -0.92 -3.75
C HIS A 73 -3.87 -2.42 -3.75
N PHE A 74 -3.09 -3.13 -2.93
CA PHE A 74 -3.26 -4.56 -2.74
C PHE A 74 -4.35 -4.87 -1.70
N PRO A 75 -5.12 -5.95 -1.90
CA PRO A 75 -6.00 -6.49 -0.86
C PRO A 75 -5.19 -6.82 0.40
N ARG A 76 -5.78 -6.59 1.58
CA ARG A 76 -5.14 -6.86 2.89
C ARG A 76 -3.80 -6.13 3.12
N HIS A 77 -3.53 -5.02 2.43
CA HIS A 77 -2.33 -4.20 2.67
C HIS A 77 -2.20 -3.75 4.14
N VAL A 78 -3.33 -3.63 4.87
CA VAL A 78 -3.40 -3.26 6.29
C VAL A 78 -2.57 -4.15 7.21
N GLU A 79 -2.31 -5.41 6.81
CA GLU A 79 -1.47 -6.36 7.56
C GLU A 79 -0.04 -5.85 7.77
N LEU A 80 0.44 -5.02 6.85
CA LEU A 80 1.77 -4.41 6.93
C LEU A 80 1.70 -2.89 7.12
N THR A 81 0.65 -2.19 6.66
CA THR A 81 0.61 -0.72 6.79
C THR A 81 0.07 -0.24 8.15
N ARG A 82 -0.72 -1.05 8.86
CA ARG A 82 -1.25 -0.70 10.19
C ARG A 82 -0.27 -1.16 11.26
N LYS A 83 0.20 -0.24 12.11
CA LYS A 83 1.30 -0.50 13.06
C LYS A 83 1.03 -1.68 14.01
N ASP A 84 -0.19 -1.82 14.52
CA ASP A 84 -0.57 -2.92 15.41
C ASP A 84 -0.54 -4.29 14.71
N LEU A 85 -1.01 -4.37 13.46
CA LEU A 85 -0.96 -5.61 12.66
C LEU A 85 0.46 -5.92 12.19
N MET A 86 1.20 -4.90 11.75
CA MET A 86 2.62 -5.02 11.41
C MET A 86 3.39 -5.63 12.58
N VAL A 87 3.26 -5.09 13.80
CA VAL A 87 3.96 -5.61 14.97
C VAL A 87 3.60 -7.07 15.26
N LYS A 88 2.32 -7.46 15.12
CA LYS A 88 1.90 -8.87 15.28
C LYS A 88 2.55 -9.79 14.24
N ASN A 89 2.57 -9.35 12.98
CA ASN A 89 3.14 -10.13 11.87
C ASN A 89 4.67 -10.22 11.98
N MET A 90 5.35 -9.13 12.34
CA MET A 90 6.80 -9.11 12.56
C MET A 90 7.20 -9.98 13.76
N LYS A 91 6.48 -9.91 14.89
CA LYS A 91 6.71 -10.82 16.03
C LYS A 91 6.53 -12.29 15.65
N ARG A 92 5.55 -12.61 14.79
CA ARG A 92 5.35 -13.98 14.27
C ARG A 92 6.52 -14.41 13.40
N ALA A 93 6.99 -13.56 12.50
CA ALA A 93 8.11 -13.84 11.63
C ALA A 93 9.43 -13.99 12.40
N SER A 94 9.69 -13.14 13.42
CA SER A 94 10.84 -13.27 14.32
C SER A 94 10.90 -14.63 14.99
N ARG A 95 9.78 -15.08 15.58
CA ARG A 95 9.70 -16.40 16.23
C ARG A 95 9.91 -17.56 15.26
N ALA A 96 9.56 -17.40 13.99
CA ALA A 96 9.80 -18.43 12.97
C ALA A 96 11.29 -18.50 12.63
N LEU A 97 11.93 -17.35 12.38
CA LEU A 97 13.36 -17.27 12.07
C LEU A 97 14.24 -17.66 13.25
N GLU A 98 13.82 -17.36 14.49
CA GLU A 98 14.50 -17.82 15.71
C GLU A 98 14.59 -19.35 15.77
N LYS A 99 13.53 -20.07 15.37
CA LYS A 99 13.54 -21.54 15.32
C LYS A 99 14.48 -22.09 14.25
N GLU A 100 14.73 -21.31 13.19
CA GLU A 100 15.66 -21.64 12.12
C GLU A 100 17.11 -21.20 12.44
N GLY A 101 17.36 -20.57 13.59
CA GLY A 101 18.68 -20.02 13.95
C GLY A 101 19.04 -18.75 13.17
N ARG A 102 18.07 -18.09 12.54
CA ARG A 102 18.23 -16.93 11.64
C ARG A 102 17.74 -15.62 12.26
N SER A 103 17.78 -15.51 13.59
CA SER A 103 17.25 -14.36 14.33
C SER A 103 17.86 -13.01 13.91
N ALA A 104 19.11 -13.01 13.44
CA ALA A 104 19.81 -11.80 12.98
C ALA A 104 19.12 -11.09 11.80
N GLU A 105 18.29 -11.81 11.02
CA GLU A 105 17.53 -11.21 9.92
C GLU A 105 16.44 -10.24 10.39
N MET A 106 16.08 -10.26 11.68
CA MET A 106 15.06 -9.39 12.27
C MET A 106 15.65 -8.24 13.09
N ASP A 107 16.97 -8.01 13.05
CA ASP A 107 17.65 -6.97 13.83
C ASP A 107 17.27 -5.53 13.41
N PHE A 108 16.63 -5.37 12.25
CA PHE A 108 16.11 -4.08 11.80
C PHE A 108 14.80 -3.67 12.51
N PHE A 109 14.12 -4.61 13.19
CA PHE A 109 12.82 -4.36 13.79
C PHE A 109 12.94 -4.07 15.30
N PRO A 110 12.66 -2.84 15.76
CA PRO A 110 12.82 -2.49 17.16
C PRO A 110 11.79 -3.21 18.03
N LYS A 111 12.17 -3.48 19.28
CA LYS A 111 11.27 -4.05 20.29
C LYS A 111 10.06 -3.12 20.47
N THR A 112 8.89 -3.63 20.11
CA THR A 112 7.64 -2.84 20.06
C THR A 112 6.52 -3.52 20.85
N TYR A 113 5.70 -2.73 21.52
CA TYR A 113 4.59 -3.18 22.38
C TYR A 113 3.27 -2.60 21.90
N ILE A 114 2.21 -3.42 21.89
CA ILE A 114 0.86 -2.99 21.52
C ILE A 114 0.04 -2.78 22.81
N LEU A 115 -0.27 -1.53 23.14
CA LEU A 115 -1.09 -1.21 24.30
C LEU A 115 -2.59 -1.25 23.95
N PRO A 116 -3.47 -1.66 24.89
CA PRO A 116 -3.18 -2.01 26.29
C PRO A 116 -2.70 -3.46 26.50
N SER A 117 -2.79 -4.32 25.49
CA SER A 117 -2.55 -5.77 25.64
C SER A 117 -1.15 -6.14 26.14
N ASP A 118 -0.12 -5.44 25.70
CA ASP A 118 1.29 -5.69 26.05
C ASP A 118 1.78 -4.83 27.24
N TYR A 119 0.88 -4.17 27.99
CA TYR A 119 1.28 -3.24 29.05
C TYR A 119 2.17 -3.89 30.13
N GLY A 120 1.87 -5.12 30.53
CA GLY A 120 2.67 -5.86 31.51
C GLY A 120 4.12 -6.05 31.05
N LEU A 121 4.30 -6.55 29.82
CA LEU A 121 5.61 -6.78 29.22
C LEU A 121 6.39 -5.47 29.03
N PHE A 122 5.69 -4.40 28.66
CA PHE A 122 6.28 -3.07 28.55
C PHE A 122 6.78 -2.58 29.91
N ARG A 123 5.96 -2.69 30.96
CA ARG A 123 6.30 -2.24 32.32
C ARG A 123 7.50 -3.00 32.89
N GLU A 124 7.57 -4.31 32.68
CA GLU A 124 8.71 -5.14 33.09
C GLU A 124 10.00 -4.68 32.43
N GLU A 125 9.97 -4.48 31.10
CA GLU A 125 11.14 -4.01 30.36
C GLU A 125 11.56 -2.59 30.78
N PHE A 126 10.58 -1.69 30.96
CA PHE A 126 10.81 -0.33 31.40
C PHE A 126 11.52 -0.29 32.76
N ASN A 127 11.09 -1.12 33.71
CA ASN A 127 11.73 -1.23 35.02
C ASN A 127 13.13 -1.85 34.93
N ARG A 128 13.35 -2.79 33.99
CA ARG A 128 14.63 -3.48 33.79
C ARG A 128 15.73 -2.57 33.25
N VAL A 129 15.39 -1.72 32.28
CA VAL A 129 16.38 -0.84 31.61
C VAL A 129 16.65 0.43 32.43
N GLY A 130 15.78 0.73 33.41
CA GLY A 130 15.81 1.98 34.15
C GLY A 130 15.22 3.07 33.27
N GLY A 131 14.04 3.57 33.66
CA GLY A 131 13.32 4.57 32.89
C GLY A 131 14.12 5.86 32.73
N VAL A 132 14.84 5.97 31.61
CA VAL A 132 15.42 7.23 31.15
C VAL A 132 14.81 7.49 29.78
N TRP A 133 13.82 8.38 29.76
CA TRP A 133 13.41 9.13 28.58
C TRP A 133 13.95 10.53 28.72
#